data_AF-A0A9E3B6N7-F1
#
_entry.id   AF-A0A9E3B6N7-F1
#
_cell.length_a   1.000
_cell.length_b   1.000
_cell.length_c   1.000
_cell.angle_alpha   90.00
_cell.angle_beta   90.00
_cell.angle_gamma   90.00
#
_symmetry.space_group_name_H-M   'P 1'
#
loop_
_entity.id
_entity.type
_entity.pdbx_description
1 polymer ?
#
loop_
_entity_poly.entity_id
_entity_poly.type
_entity_poly.pdbx_seq_one_letter_code
_entity_poly.pdbx_strand_id
1 'polypeptide(L)'
;MADLEKKLSASGAKAHQREDTENRILPYSLWHRTLDRSLLMLDVDFIEWRFKDGELIPAGVMEVTRVDMGKVVDQGYLESIVRRYDMRDLQGRVAREVAKALKTRAYVVLFREDCSEFWVYDLSYNRGWAYFNPEEMEAFLKRIH
;
A
#
# COMPACT_ATOMS: atom_id res chain seq x y z
N MET A 1 3.51 30.69 16.96
CA MET A 1 3.21 29.55 16.07
C MET A 1 3.91 29.84 14.76
N ALA A 2 4.98 29.11 14.45
CA ALA A 2 5.68 29.29 13.18
C ALA A 2 4.84 28.62 12.09
N ASP A 3 4.40 29.41 11.10
CA ASP A 3 3.82 28.89 9.87
C ASP A 3 4.89 28.08 9.15
N LEU A 4 4.77 26.75 9.21
CA LEU A 4 5.57 25.86 8.38
C LEU A 4 5.11 26.05 6.94
N GLU A 5 5.91 26.76 6.15
CA GLU A 5 5.71 26.90 4.70
C GLU A 5 5.49 25.52 4.06
N LYS A 6 4.34 25.37 3.40
CA LYS A 6 3.95 24.12 2.75
C LYS A 6 4.79 23.92 1.49
N LYS A 7 5.77 23.01 1.54
CA LYS A 7 6.46 22.54 0.32
C LYS A 7 5.52 21.69 -0.53
N LEU A 8 5.29 22.12 -1.76
CA LEU A 8 4.55 21.39 -2.78
C LEU A 8 5.52 20.52 -3.60
N SER A 9 5.06 19.38 -4.10
CA SER A 9 5.76 18.58 -5.10
C SER A 9 5.83 19.34 -6.44
N ALA A 10 6.61 18.83 -7.38
CA ALA A 10 6.64 19.36 -8.76
C ALA A 10 5.27 19.35 -9.45
N SER A 11 4.32 18.53 -8.96
CA SER A 11 2.93 18.47 -9.43
C SER A 11 1.96 19.39 -8.67
N GLY A 12 2.45 20.19 -7.72
CA GLY A 12 1.60 21.05 -6.88
C GLY A 12 0.86 20.32 -5.77
N ALA A 13 1.10 19.02 -5.57
CA ALA A 13 0.55 18.25 -4.45
C ALA A 13 1.32 18.54 -3.15
N LYS A 14 0.69 18.42 -1.98
CA LYS A 14 1.41 18.56 -0.70
C LYS A 14 2.46 17.45 -0.59
N ALA A 15 3.74 17.82 -0.50
CA ALA A 15 4.85 16.88 -0.41
C ALA A 15 5.21 16.49 1.04
N HIS A 16 4.46 16.95 2.04
CA HIS A 16 4.86 16.82 3.44
C HIS A 16 4.22 15.59 4.10
N GLN A 17 5.04 14.58 4.43
CA GLN A 17 4.87 13.79 5.65
C GLN A 17 5.45 14.61 6.80
N ARG A 18 4.64 14.95 7.81
CA ARG A 18 5.12 15.66 9.01
C ARG A 18 6.18 14.79 9.71
N GLU A 19 7.18 15.41 10.34
CA GLU A 19 8.18 14.71 11.19
C GLU A 19 7.59 14.07 12.47
N ASP A 20 6.27 14.09 12.59
CA ASP A 20 5.58 13.60 13.76
C ASP A 20 5.48 12.08 13.67
N THR A 21 6.37 11.40 14.40
CA THR A 21 6.41 9.93 14.52
C THR A 21 5.24 9.37 15.35
N GLU A 22 4.38 10.24 15.88
CA GLU A 22 3.21 9.84 16.65
C GLU A 22 2.18 9.11 15.77
N ASN A 23 1.82 7.89 16.16
CA ASN A 23 0.67 7.18 15.59
C ASN A 23 -0.64 7.82 16.09
N ARG A 24 -1.08 8.89 15.42
CA ARG A 24 -2.24 9.69 15.82
C ARG A 24 -3.58 8.94 15.80
N ILE A 25 -3.66 7.81 15.10
CA ILE A 25 -4.88 6.98 15.09
C ILE A 25 -4.92 6.01 16.27
N LEU A 26 -3.81 5.82 16.99
CA LEU A 26 -3.70 4.84 18.06
C LEU A 26 -4.77 5.02 19.17
N PRO A 27 -5.05 6.23 19.69
CA PRO A 27 -6.09 6.39 20.71
C PRO A 27 -7.48 5.95 20.23
N TYR A 28 -7.83 6.28 18.98
CA TYR A 28 -9.10 5.88 18.39
C TYR A 28 -9.17 4.37 18.15
N SER A 29 -8.11 3.78 17.60
CA SER A 29 -8.00 2.33 17.39
C SER A 29 -8.09 1.54 18.70
N LEU A 30 -7.50 2.05 19.78
CA LEU A 30 -7.60 1.44 21.11
C LEU A 30 -9.02 1.54 21.68
N TRP A 31 -9.66 2.71 21.58
CA TRP A 31 -11.05 2.88 22.00
C TRP A 31 -12.01 1.99 21.20
N HIS A 32 -11.88 1.93 19.87
CA HIS A 32 -12.73 1.09 19.03
C HIS A 32 -12.69 -0.38 19.43
N ARG A 33 -11.51 -0.90 19.81
CA ARG A 33 -11.33 -2.28 20.28
C ARG A 33 -12.05 -2.60 21.59
N THR A 34 -12.47 -1.60 22.38
CA THR A 34 -13.23 -1.83 23.61
C THR A 34 -14.73 -1.98 23.39
N LEU A 35 -15.24 -1.58 22.22
CA LEU A 35 -16.68 -1.50 21.98
C LEU A 35 -17.33 -2.87 21.85
N ASP A 36 -16.80 -3.74 21.01
CA ASP A 36 -17.31 -5.11 20.81
C ASP A 36 -16.26 -5.97 20.07
N ARG A 37 -16.25 -7.28 20.33
CA ARG A 37 -15.31 -8.22 19.69
C ARG A 37 -15.65 -8.54 18.22
N SER A 38 -16.86 -8.23 17.78
CA SER A 38 -17.32 -8.39 16.39
C SER A 38 -16.91 -7.22 15.49
N LEU A 39 -16.44 -6.12 16.07
CA LEU A 39 -16.02 -4.94 15.31
C LEU A 39 -14.54 -5.05 14.92
N LEU A 40 -14.27 -4.90 13.63
CA LEU A 40 -12.93 -4.89 13.06
C LEU A 40 -12.73 -3.60 12.27
N MET A 41 -11.62 -2.91 12.53
CA MET A 41 -11.18 -1.75 11.77
C MET A 41 -9.74 -1.96 11.38
N LEU A 42 -9.47 -1.89 10.07
CA LEU A 42 -8.16 -2.01 9.46
C LEU A 42 -7.99 -0.88 8.45
N ASP A 43 -6.76 -0.43 8.32
CA ASP A 43 -6.33 0.45 7.25
C ASP A 43 -6.24 -0.30 5.91
N VAL A 44 -6.36 0.47 4.83
CA VAL A 44 -5.97 0.09 3.48
C VAL A 44 -4.93 1.13 3.08
N ASP A 45 -3.72 0.71 2.73
CA ASP A 45 -2.61 1.63 2.51
C ASP A 45 -2.91 2.62 1.37
N PHE A 46 -3.17 2.09 0.17
CA PHE A 46 -3.50 2.92 -0.98
C PHE A 46 -4.59 2.31 -1.86
N ILE A 47 -5.40 3.19 -2.43
CA ILE A 47 -6.17 2.91 -3.63
C ILE A 47 -5.56 3.78 -4.72
N GLU A 48 -5.01 3.13 -5.74
CA GLU A 48 -4.53 3.80 -6.95
C GLU A 48 -5.74 4.21 -7.79
N TRP A 49 -5.83 5.49 -8.13
CA TRP A 49 -6.90 6.04 -8.97
C TRP A 49 -6.32 6.60 -10.25
N ARG A 50 -7.13 6.62 -11.31
CA ARG A 50 -6.79 7.26 -12.59
C ARG A 50 -7.94 8.05 -13.14
N PHE A 51 -7.59 9.06 -13.94
CA PHE A 51 -8.56 9.71 -14.80
C PHE A 51 -8.62 9.00 -16.14
N LYS A 52 -9.82 8.55 -16.54
CA LYS A 52 -10.11 8.05 -17.88
C LYS A 52 -11.33 8.80 -18.40
N ASP A 53 -11.17 9.51 -19.51
CA ASP A 53 -12.24 10.30 -20.13
C ASP A 53 -12.88 11.33 -19.16
N GLY A 54 -12.08 11.88 -18.25
CA GLY A 54 -12.52 12.84 -17.22
C GLY A 54 -13.11 12.21 -15.96
N GLU A 55 -13.29 10.89 -15.92
CA GLU A 55 -13.81 10.16 -14.76
C GLU A 55 -12.70 9.55 -13.91
N LEU A 56 -12.85 9.62 -12.58
CA LEU A 56 -11.94 8.98 -11.64
C LEU A 56 -12.32 7.50 -11.50
N ILE A 57 -11.45 6.60 -11.97
CA ILE A 57 -11.60 5.15 -11.92
C ILE A 57 -10.53 4.52 -11.02
N PRO A 58 -10.87 3.48 -10.23
CA PRO A 58 -9.86 2.75 -9.47
C PRO A 58 -9.01 1.91 -10.42
N ALA A 59 -7.70 1.85 -10.17
CA ALA A 59 -6.75 1.06 -10.96
C ALA A 59 -6.06 -0.05 -10.14
N GLY A 60 -6.12 0.03 -8.81
CA GLY A 60 -5.70 -1.05 -7.92
C GLY A 60 -5.79 -0.67 -6.45
N VAL A 61 -5.86 -1.68 -5.59
CA VAL A 61 -5.68 -1.54 -4.13
C VAL A 61 -4.26 -2.04 -3.83
N MET A 62 -3.45 -1.22 -3.17
CA MET A 62 -2.05 -1.53 -2.90
C MET A 62 -1.83 -1.59 -1.40
N GLU A 63 -1.30 -2.70 -0.94
CA GLU A 63 -0.62 -2.82 0.35
C GLU A 63 0.87 -2.64 0.10
N VAL A 64 1.52 -1.70 0.77
CA VAL A 64 2.92 -1.37 0.51
C VAL A 64 3.79 -1.67 1.71
N THR A 65 4.94 -2.29 1.47
CA THR A 65 5.89 -2.59 2.53
C THR A 65 7.29 -2.25 2.06
N ARG A 66 8.07 -1.61 2.94
CA ARG A 66 9.45 -1.24 2.63
C ARG A 66 10.40 -2.37 2.99
N VAL A 67 11.48 -2.53 2.22
CA VAL A 67 12.70 -3.22 2.65
C VAL A 67 13.84 -2.22 2.75
N ASP A 68 14.53 -2.27 3.89
CA ASP A 68 15.66 -1.38 4.18
C ASP A 68 16.85 -1.64 3.24
N MET A 69 17.75 -0.66 3.15
CA MET A 69 18.98 -0.80 2.37
C MET A 69 19.84 -1.97 2.86
N GLY A 70 20.44 -2.71 1.91
CA GLY A 70 21.34 -3.83 2.18
C GLY A 70 20.67 -5.13 2.62
N LYS A 71 19.35 -5.13 2.89
CA LYS A 71 18.62 -6.35 3.25
C LYS A 71 18.34 -7.21 2.02
N VAL A 72 18.83 -8.44 2.02
CA VAL A 72 18.62 -9.40 0.92
C VAL A 72 17.14 -9.77 0.84
N VAL A 73 16.57 -9.70 -0.37
CA VAL A 73 15.21 -10.15 -0.66
C VAL A 73 15.30 -11.49 -1.36
N ASP A 74 15.24 -12.56 -0.57
CA ASP A 74 15.18 -13.92 -1.06
C ASP A 74 13.72 -14.44 -1.07
N GLN A 75 13.55 -15.66 -1.57
CA GLN A 75 12.24 -16.30 -1.62
C GLN A 75 11.60 -16.46 -0.23
N GLY A 76 12.39 -16.77 0.80
CA GLY A 76 11.89 -16.91 2.17
C GLY A 76 11.36 -15.59 2.73
N TYR A 77 12.02 -14.48 2.41
CA TYR A 77 11.58 -13.14 2.76
C TYR A 77 10.24 -12.81 2.10
N LEU A 78 10.13 -13.05 0.79
CA LEU A 78 8.91 -12.84 0.02
C LEU A 78 7.74 -13.68 0.53
N GLU A 79 7.96 -14.95 0.85
CA GLU A 79 6.95 -15.83 1.45
C GLU A 79 6.51 -15.37 2.83
N SER A 80 7.42 -14.81 3.64
CA SER A 80 7.09 -14.28 4.96
C SER A 80 6.13 -13.08 4.87
N ILE A 81 6.24 -12.28 3.82
CA ILE A 81 5.33 -11.16 3.54
C ILE A 81 3.94 -11.69 3.19
N VAL A 82 3.85 -12.63 2.24
CA VAL A 82 2.56 -13.21 1.84
C VAL A 82 1.86 -13.86 3.04
N ARG A 83 2.59 -14.63 3.85
CA ARG A 83 2.04 -15.25 5.07
C ARG A 83 1.48 -14.22 6.06
N ARG A 84 2.07 -13.02 6.14
CA ARG A 84 1.57 -11.93 6.98
C ARG A 84 0.19 -11.46 6.51
N TYR A 85 0.07 -11.17 5.21
CA TYR A 85 -1.17 -10.68 4.61
C TYR A 85 -2.28 -11.73 4.54
N ASP A 86 -1.94 -13.00 4.31
CA ASP A 86 -2.93 -14.07 4.19
C ASP A 86 -3.34 -14.69 5.52
N MET A 87 -2.42 -14.85 6.48
CA MET A 87 -2.69 -15.65 7.69
C MET A 87 -2.74 -14.84 8.98
N ARG A 88 -2.04 -13.70 9.08
CA ARG A 88 -1.88 -13.00 10.36
C ARG A 88 -2.73 -11.74 10.50
N ASP A 89 -2.71 -10.86 9.50
CA ASP A 89 -3.12 -9.48 9.75
C ASP A 89 -4.51 -9.09 9.21
N LEU A 90 -5.25 -10.02 8.58
CA LEU A 90 -6.55 -9.77 7.91
C LEU A 90 -6.55 -8.63 6.86
N GLN A 91 -5.51 -7.80 6.79
CA GLN A 91 -5.29 -6.74 5.81
C GLN A 91 -5.37 -7.28 4.40
N GLY A 92 -4.75 -8.43 4.11
CA GLY A 92 -4.83 -9.02 2.78
C GLY A 92 -6.27 -9.44 2.40
N ARG A 93 -7.08 -9.84 3.39
CA ARG A 93 -8.51 -10.10 3.17
C ARG A 93 -9.27 -8.81 2.91
N VAL A 94 -9.05 -7.76 3.69
CA VAL A 94 -9.70 -6.45 3.51
C VAL A 94 -9.33 -5.85 2.15
N ALA A 95 -8.06 -5.83 1.77
CA ALA A 95 -7.60 -5.34 0.48
C ALA A 95 -8.29 -6.05 -0.69
N ARG A 96 -8.44 -7.38 -0.62
CA ARG A 96 -9.19 -8.17 -1.62
C ARG A 96 -10.67 -7.80 -1.68
N GLU A 97 -11.34 -7.64 -0.54
CA GLU A 97 -12.76 -7.26 -0.51
C GLU A 97 -12.98 -5.84 -1.05
N VAL A 98 -12.09 -4.90 -0.72
CA VAL A 98 -12.11 -3.54 -1.25
C VAL A 98 -11.87 -3.54 -2.76
N ALA A 99 -10.85 -4.26 -3.24
CA ALA A 99 -10.58 -4.39 -4.67
C ALA A 99 -11.77 -4.99 -5.43
N LYS A 100 -12.40 -6.04 -4.87
CA LYS A 100 -13.62 -6.64 -5.44
C LYS A 100 -14.77 -5.65 -5.50
N ALA A 101 -15.01 -4.86 -4.46
CA ALA A 101 -16.05 -3.83 -4.44
C ALA A 101 -15.79 -2.74 -5.50
N LEU A 102 -14.52 -2.38 -5.70
CA LEU A 102 -14.08 -1.41 -6.69
C LEU A 102 -13.90 -2.01 -8.10
N LYS A 103 -14.13 -3.31 -8.28
CA LYS A 103 -13.92 -4.05 -9.54
C LYS A 103 -12.50 -3.90 -10.12
N THR A 104 -11.51 -3.86 -9.25
CA THR A 104 -10.08 -3.80 -9.59
C THR A 104 -9.30 -4.91 -8.88
N ARG A 105 -7.98 -4.85 -8.89
CA ARG A 105 -7.09 -5.85 -8.28
C ARG A 105 -6.41 -5.32 -7.01
N ALA A 106 -6.09 -6.24 -6.12
CA ALA A 106 -5.28 -5.99 -4.94
C ALA A 106 -3.85 -6.48 -5.18
N TYR A 107 -2.87 -5.70 -4.75
CA TYR A 107 -1.46 -6.03 -4.87
C TYR A 107 -0.73 -5.79 -3.55
N VAL A 108 0.30 -6.60 -3.30
CA VAL A 108 1.33 -6.25 -2.33
C VAL A 108 2.53 -5.72 -3.10
N VAL A 109 3.00 -4.52 -2.77
CA VAL A 109 4.20 -3.92 -3.33
C VAL A 109 5.27 -3.85 -2.27
N LEU A 110 6.32 -4.65 -2.44
CA LEU A 110 7.56 -4.52 -1.70
C LEU A 110 8.47 -3.55 -2.46
N PHE A 111 9.03 -2.54 -1.79
CA PHE A 111 9.97 -1.61 -2.42
C PHE A 111 11.22 -1.40 -1.57
N ARG A 112 12.37 -1.23 -2.23
CA ARG A 112 13.62 -0.80 -1.60
C ARG A 112 13.48 0.64 -1.10
N GLU A 113 14.08 0.98 0.04
CA GLU A 113 13.99 2.32 0.65
C GLU A 113 14.30 3.49 -0.31
N ASP A 114 15.18 3.28 -1.29
CA ASP A 114 15.54 4.27 -2.33
C ASP A 114 14.73 4.15 -3.62
N CYS A 115 13.70 3.31 -3.64
CA CYS A 115 12.87 2.98 -4.81
C CYS A 115 13.65 2.43 -6.01
N SER A 116 14.82 1.82 -5.79
CA SER A 116 15.63 1.19 -6.86
C SER A 116 15.13 -0.19 -7.30
N GLU A 117 14.39 -0.88 -6.45
CA GLU A 117 13.88 -2.23 -6.69
C GLU A 117 12.46 -2.38 -6.17
N PHE A 118 11.64 -3.14 -6.91
CA PHE A 118 10.26 -3.44 -6.55
C PHE A 118 9.96 -4.92 -6.74
N TRP A 119 9.13 -5.47 -5.86
CA TRP A 119 8.51 -6.77 -6.06
C TRP A 119 7.01 -6.60 -5.88
N VAL A 120 6.23 -7.13 -6.83
CA VAL A 120 4.77 -7.06 -6.79
C VAL A 120 4.18 -8.46 -6.74
N TYR A 121 3.27 -8.67 -5.79
CA TYR A 121 2.47 -9.88 -5.66
C TYR A 121 1.01 -9.55 -5.99
N ASP A 122 0.39 -10.29 -6.91
CA ASP A 122 -1.05 -10.13 -7.21
C ASP A 122 -1.85 -10.90 -6.16
N LEU A 123 -2.37 -10.15 -5.20
CA LEU A 123 -3.11 -10.67 -4.06
C LEU A 123 -4.53 -11.12 -4.45
N SER A 124 -5.09 -10.56 -5.53
CA SER A 124 -6.41 -10.97 -6.04
C SER A 124 -6.43 -12.39 -6.57
N TYR A 125 -5.34 -12.83 -7.20
CA TYR A 125 -5.23 -14.15 -7.82
C TYR A 125 -4.19 -15.06 -7.17
N ASN A 126 -3.57 -14.63 -6.07
CA ASN A 126 -2.46 -15.31 -5.41
C ASN A 126 -1.35 -15.72 -6.39
N ARG A 127 -0.99 -14.81 -7.33
CA ARG A 127 0.10 -15.07 -8.29
C ARG A 127 1.42 -14.67 -7.68
N GLY A 128 2.46 -15.46 -7.95
CA GLY A 128 3.80 -15.28 -7.42
C GLY A 128 4.39 -13.89 -7.69
N TRP A 129 5.47 -13.60 -6.95
CA TRP A 129 6.16 -12.32 -7.02
C TRP A 129 6.79 -12.07 -8.40
N ALA A 130 6.60 -10.86 -8.91
CA ALA A 130 7.32 -10.33 -10.06
C ALA A 130 8.25 -9.22 -9.61
N TYR A 131 9.49 -9.25 -10.09
CA TYR A 131 10.48 -8.19 -9.86
C TYR A 131 10.34 -7.10 -10.93
N PHE A 132 10.54 -5.84 -10.53
CA PHE A 132 10.57 -4.69 -11.41
C PHE A 132 11.70 -3.75 -10.99
N ASN A 133 12.43 -3.22 -11.97
CA ASN A 133 13.19 -1.98 -11.81
C ASN A 133 12.25 -0.75 -11.88
N PRO A 134 12.72 0.49 -11.67
CA PRO A 134 11.86 1.68 -11.67
C PRO A 134 11.07 1.90 -12.97
N GLU A 135 11.69 1.71 -14.13
CA GLU A 135 11.05 1.89 -15.44
C GLU A 135 9.98 0.82 -15.67
N GLU A 136 10.27 -0.42 -15.29
CA GLU A 136 9.32 -1.53 -15.39
C GLU A 136 8.15 -1.37 -14.41
N MET A 137 8.40 -0.83 -13.21
CA MET A 137 7.38 -0.53 -12.22
C MET A 137 6.47 0.60 -12.70
N GLU A 138 7.03 1.65 -13.30
CA GLU A 138 6.25 2.71 -13.94
C GLU A 138 5.35 2.15 -15.06
N ALA A 139 5.90 1.29 -15.92
CA ALA A 139 5.14 0.65 -16.99
C ALA A 139 4.05 -0.28 -16.45
N PHE A 140 4.33 -1.03 -15.38
CA PHE A 140 3.35 -1.86 -14.67
C PHE A 140 2.21 -1.00 -14.15
N LEU A 141 2.53 0.05 -13.39
CA LEU A 141 1.55 0.98 -12.85
C LEU A 141 0.72 1.54 -14.00
N LYS A 142 1.29 2.07 -15.09
CA LYS A 142 0.48 2.59 -16.22
C LYS A 142 -0.49 1.58 -16.85
N ARG A 143 -0.27 0.27 -16.69
CA ARG A 143 -1.05 -0.81 -17.32
C ARG A 143 -2.15 -1.42 -16.45
N ILE A 144 -2.06 -1.34 -15.13
CA ILE A 144 -3.07 -1.98 -14.26
C ILE A 144 -4.43 -1.27 -14.39
N HIS A 145 -5.50 -2.05 -14.44
CA HIS A 145 -6.90 -1.63 -14.52
C HIS A 145 -7.73 -2.60 -13.66
#